data_AF-A0AB36KKI3-F1
#
_entry.id   AF-A0AB36KKI3-F1
#
_cell.length_a   1.000
_cell.length_b   1.000
_cell.length_c   1.000
_cell.angle_alpha   90.00
_cell.angle_beta   90.00
_cell.angle_gamma   90.00
#
_symmetry.space_group_name_H-M   'P 1'
#
loop_
_entity.id
_entity.type
_entity.pdbx_description
1 polymer ?
#
loop_
_entity_poly.entity_id
_entity_poly.type
_entity_poly.pdbx_seq_one_letter_code
_entity_poly.pdbx_strand_id
1 'polypeptide(L)'
;ITVSTDEICAAIKDIYDDTRSITEPAGALGVAGIKKYVEQRGVTGQTLVAIDSGANVNFDRLRHVAERAELGEGREAIIAVTIPEQPGSFKAFCEAIGKRQ
;
A
#
# COMPACT_ATOMS: atom_id res chain seq x y z
N ILE A 1 -20.12 -4.06 -2.67
CA ILE A 1 -18.83 -4.28 -1.97
C ILE A 1 -18.51 -3.01 -1.21
N THR A 2 -17.95 -3.10 -0.01
CA THR A 2 -17.46 -1.94 0.76
C THR A 2 -15.96 -2.07 0.96
N VAL A 3 -15.25 -0.95 1.00
CA VAL A 3 -13.79 -0.91 1.16
C VAL A 3 -13.38 -0.07 2.37
N SER A 4 -12.24 -0.38 2.95
CA SER A 4 -11.61 0.37 4.03
C SER A 4 -10.85 1.57 3.48
N THR A 5 -10.48 2.50 4.37
CA THR A 5 -9.62 3.63 4.02
C THR A 5 -8.25 3.16 3.53
N ASP A 6 -7.71 2.07 4.08
CA ASP A 6 -6.40 1.57 3.70
C ASP A 6 -6.43 0.92 2.31
N GLU A 7 -7.51 0.21 1.97
CA GLU A 7 -7.77 -0.29 0.61
C GLU A 7 -7.88 0.86 -0.41
N ILE A 8 -8.47 2.00 -0.01
CA ILE A 8 -8.52 3.21 -0.85
C ILE A 8 -7.12 3.81 -1.01
N CYS A 9 -6.33 3.93 0.07
CA CYS A 9 -4.96 4.45 -0.01
C CYS A 9 -4.08 3.62 -0.94
N ALA A 10 -4.17 2.29 -0.84
CA ALA A 10 -3.48 1.39 -1.76
C ALA A 10 -3.91 1.61 -3.22
N ALA A 11 -5.22 1.75 -3.48
CA ALA A 11 -5.71 2.02 -4.83
C ALA A 11 -5.27 3.37 -5.40
N ILE A 12 -5.19 4.43 -4.58
CA ILE A 12 -4.63 5.73 -5.01
C ILE A 12 -3.18 5.55 -5.49
N LYS A 13 -2.39 4.79 -4.72
CA LYS A 13 -1.00 4.49 -5.05
C LYS A 13 -0.88 3.67 -6.34
N ASP A 14 -1.69 2.63 -6.50
CA ASP A 14 -1.71 1.82 -7.74
C ASP A 14 -2.01 2.67 -8.98
N ILE A 15 -3.05 3.53 -8.91
CA ILE A 15 -3.42 4.42 -10.02
C ILE A 15 -2.23 5.33 -10.39
N TYR A 16 -1.54 5.86 -9.39
CA TYR A 16 -0.36 6.69 -9.60
C TYR A 16 0.81 5.91 -10.20
N ASP A 17 1.10 4.71 -9.67
CA ASP A 17 2.21 3.88 -10.14
C ASP A 17 1.99 3.45 -11.61
N ASP A 18 0.75 3.10 -11.98
CA ASP A 18 0.41 2.59 -13.31
C ASP A 18 0.23 3.70 -14.37
N THR A 19 -0.44 4.81 -14.00
CA THR A 19 -0.87 5.82 -14.98
C THR A 19 -0.29 7.21 -14.73
N ARG A 20 0.39 7.43 -13.60
CA ARG A 20 0.85 8.74 -13.11
C ARG A 20 -0.29 9.75 -12.86
N SER A 21 -1.53 9.27 -12.83
CA SER A 21 -2.69 10.07 -12.45
C SER A 21 -2.75 10.21 -10.93
N ILE A 22 -3.13 11.40 -10.47
CA ILE A 22 -3.38 11.65 -9.05
C ILE A 22 -4.88 11.73 -8.84
N THR A 23 -5.41 10.87 -7.97
CA THR A 23 -6.83 10.77 -7.66
C THR A 23 -7.10 11.21 -6.22
N GLU A 24 -8.31 11.73 -5.97
CA GLU A 24 -8.82 11.87 -4.61
C GLU A 24 -9.33 10.52 -4.08
N PRO A 25 -9.64 10.39 -2.78
CA PRO A 25 -10.14 9.12 -2.22
C PRO A 25 -11.38 8.55 -2.90
N ALA A 26 -12.31 9.42 -3.33
CA ALA A 26 -13.52 8.99 -4.04
C ALA A 26 -13.19 8.45 -5.44
N GLY A 27 -12.23 9.05 -6.15
CA GLY A 27 -11.80 8.57 -7.48
C GLY A 27 -11.15 7.19 -7.45
N ALA A 28 -10.44 6.86 -6.38
CA ALA A 28 -9.82 5.54 -6.20
C ALA A 28 -10.81 4.44 -5.74
N LEU A 29 -12.03 4.80 -5.33
CA LEU A 29 -13.01 3.86 -4.75
C LEU A 29 -13.34 2.71 -5.70
N GLY A 30 -13.48 2.99 -7.00
CA GLY A 30 -13.80 1.99 -8.01
C GLY A 30 -12.69 0.93 -8.13
N VAL A 31 -11.43 1.37 -8.16
CA VAL A 31 -10.27 0.47 -8.24
C VAL A 31 -10.14 -0.36 -6.98
N ALA A 32 -10.26 0.25 -5.79
CA ALA A 32 -10.24 -0.49 -4.52
C ALA A 32 -11.35 -1.56 -4.47
N GLY A 33 -12.56 -1.21 -4.93
CA GLY A 33 -13.70 -2.13 -4.99
C GLY A 33 -13.47 -3.30 -5.95
N ILE A 34 -12.89 -3.04 -7.13
CA ILE A 34 -12.54 -4.09 -8.11
C ILE A 34 -11.51 -5.04 -7.53
N LYS A 35 -10.43 -4.52 -6.92
CA LYS A 35 -9.39 -5.37 -6.31
C LYS A 35 -9.99 -6.32 -5.28
N LYS A 36 -10.79 -5.79 -4.36
CA LYS A 36 -11.49 -6.57 -3.34
C LYS A 36 -12.47 -7.57 -3.93
N TYR A 37 -13.17 -7.20 -5.00
CA TYR A 37 -14.11 -8.08 -5.69
C TYR A 37 -13.39 -9.28 -6.33
N VAL A 38 -12.28 -9.03 -7.03
CA VAL A 38 -11.48 -10.07 -7.67
C VAL A 38 -10.93 -11.03 -6.62
N GLU A 39 -10.39 -10.50 -5.52
CA GLU A 39 -9.86 -11.31 -4.40
C GLU A 39 -10.94 -12.19 -3.77
N GLN A 40 -12.10 -11.62 -3.42
CA GLN A 40 -13.18 -12.36 -2.77
C GLN A 40 -13.86 -13.41 -3.66
N ARG A 41 -13.89 -13.18 -4.98
CA ARG A 41 -14.64 -14.01 -5.92
C ARG A 41 -13.74 -14.91 -6.79
N GLY A 42 -12.41 -14.75 -6.73
CA GLY A 42 -11.47 -15.49 -7.56
C GLY A 42 -11.69 -15.25 -9.06
N VAL A 43 -12.10 -14.04 -9.44
CA VAL A 43 -12.43 -13.72 -10.84
C VAL A 43 -11.16 -13.75 -11.69
N THR A 44 -11.20 -14.47 -12.80
CA THR A 44 -10.09 -14.56 -13.76
C THR A 44 -10.60 -14.42 -15.19
N GLY A 45 -9.75 -13.93 -16.10
CA GLY A 45 -10.07 -13.83 -17.54
C GLY A 45 -11.15 -12.82 -17.92
N GLN A 46 -11.50 -11.88 -17.03
CA GLN A 46 -12.48 -10.82 -17.30
C GLN A 46 -11.83 -9.45 -17.38
N THR A 47 -12.34 -8.59 -18.26
CA THR A 47 -11.97 -7.17 -18.32
C THR A 47 -12.88 -6.38 -17.39
N LEU A 48 -12.30 -5.77 -16.36
CA LEU A 48 -13.01 -4.95 -15.39
C LEU A 48 -12.62 -3.48 -15.60
N VAL A 49 -13.58 -2.57 -15.48
CA VAL A 49 -13.38 -1.13 -15.67
C VAL A 49 -13.85 -0.40 -14.42
N ALA A 50 -12.99 0.43 -13.85
CA ALA A 50 -13.34 1.40 -12.81
C ALA A 50 -13.40 2.80 -13.40
N ILE A 51 -14.24 3.63 -12.81
CA ILE A 51 -14.29 5.07 -13.10
C ILE A 51 -13.44 5.76 -12.04
N ASP A 52 -12.39 6.45 -12.48
CA ASP A 52 -11.76 7.50 -11.67
C ASP A 52 -12.69 8.71 -11.69
N SER A 53 -13.40 8.92 -10.59
CA SER A 53 -14.43 9.96 -10.49
C SER A 53 -13.88 11.36 -10.19
N GLY A 54 -12.61 11.50 -9.77
CA GLY A 54 -12.13 12.81 -9.33
C GLY A 54 -10.71 12.85 -8.80
N ALA A 55 -10.08 14.02 -8.97
CA ALA A 55 -8.66 14.28 -8.67
C ALA A 55 -8.45 15.50 -7.76
N ASN A 56 -9.49 15.93 -7.03
CA ASN A 56 -9.41 17.12 -6.16
C ASN A 56 -8.67 16.82 -4.84
N VAL A 57 -7.36 16.65 -4.96
CA VAL A 57 -6.48 16.29 -3.85
C VAL A 57 -5.65 17.48 -3.37
N ASN A 58 -5.52 17.61 -2.05
CA ASN A 58 -4.52 18.50 -1.45
C ASN A 58 -3.18 17.76 -1.40
N PHE A 59 -2.10 18.41 -1.87
CA PHE A 59 -0.74 17.87 -1.84
C PHE A 59 -0.31 17.38 -0.45
N ASP A 60 -0.70 18.06 0.63
CA ASP A 60 -0.40 17.63 2.00
C ASP A 60 -1.04 16.28 2.36
N ARG A 61 -2.18 15.94 1.75
CA ARG A 61 -2.86 14.65 1.97
C ARG A 61 -2.14 13.49 1.30
N LEU A 62 -1.35 13.73 0.25
CA LEU A 62 -0.62 12.67 -0.44
C LEU A 62 0.37 11.98 0.49
N ARG A 63 1.01 12.73 1.38
CA ARG A 63 1.92 12.16 2.38
C ARG A 63 1.22 11.14 3.28
N HIS A 64 0.07 11.49 3.84
CA HIS A 64 -0.70 10.59 4.69
C HIS A 64 -1.21 9.36 3.92
N VAL A 65 -1.60 9.55 2.65
CA VAL A 65 -2.01 8.44 1.79
C VAL A 65 -0.85 7.49 1.51
N ALA A 66 0.34 8.02 1.21
CA ALA A 66 1.54 7.22 0.98
C ALA A 66 1.94 6.42 2.22
N GLU A 67 2.04 7.09 3.39
CA GLU A 67 2.36 6.45 4.66
C GLU A 67 1.37 5.31 5.00
N ARG A 68 0.07 5.52 4.77
CA ARG A 68 -0.95 4.47 4.99
C ARG A 68 -0.93 3.35 3.97
N ALA A 69 -0.69 3.65 2.70
CA ALA A 69 -0.58 2.63 1.67
C ALA A 69 0.59 1.68 1.99
N GLU A 70 1.74 2.21 2.43
CA GLU A 70 2.90 1.41 2.83
C GLU A 70 2.61 0.53 4.06
N LEU A 71 1.93 1.07 5.08
CA LEU A 71 1.50 0.30 6.25
C LEU A 71 0.50 -0.81 5.88
N GLY A 72 -0.43 -0.52 4.96
CA GLY A 72 -1.44 -1.48 4.49
C GLY A 72 -0.88 -2.58 3.58
N GLU A 73 0.19 -2.30 2.84
CA GLU A 73 0.88 -3.28 1.98
C GLU A 73 1.73 -4.30 2.77
N GLY A 74 1.89 -4.12 4.10
CA GLY A 74 2.69 -5.03 4.93
C GLY A 74 4.18 -5.06 4.54
N ARG A 75 4.66 -4.00 3.86
CA ARG A 75 6.03 -3.91 3.33
C ARG A 75 7.08 -3.58 4.38
N GLU A 76 6.66 -3.19 5.58
CA GLU A 76 7.56 -2.88 6.69
C GLU A 76 7.25 -3.74 7.91
N ALA A 77 8.31 -4.27 8.52
CA ALA A 77 8.25 -4.97 9.80
C ALA A 77 8.95 -4.13 10.86
N ILE A 78 8.21 -3.73 11.90
CA ILE A 78 8.79 -3.09 13.08
C ILE A 78 9.15 -4.19 14.09
N ILE A 79 10.42 -4.30 14.43
CA ILE A 79 10.92 -5.32 15.36
C ILE A 79 11.61 -4.62 16.53
N ALA A 80 11.16 -4.90 17.75
CA ALA A 80 11.87 -4.52 18.97
C ALA A 80 12.73 -5.71 19.42
N VAL A 81 14.05 -5.59 19.30
CA VAL A 81 15.02 -6.62 19.70
C VAL A 81 16.03 -6.05 20.68
N THR A 82 16.29 -6.81 21.74
CA THR A 82 17.40 -6.55 22.66
C THR A 82 18.63 -7.31 22.17
N ILE A 83 19.70 -6.58 21.87
CA ILE A 83 21.01 -7.17 21.52
C ILE A 83 21.99 -7.05 22.70
N PRO A 84 22.97 -7.97 22.84
CA PRO A 84 24.02 -7.83 23.85
C PRO A 84 24.90 -6.59 23.57
N GLU A 85 25.23 -5.82 24.62
CA GLU A 85 26.17 -4.69 24.60
C GLU A 85 27.63 -5.20 24.49
N GLN A 86 27.99 -5.74 23.32
CA GLN A 86 29.34 -6.25 23.02
C GLN A 86 29.74 -5.90 21.58
N PRO A 87 31.05 -5.70 21.31
CA PRO A 87 31.53 -5.45 19.95
C PRO A 87 31.09 -6.55 18.97
N GLY A 88 30.40 -6.17 17.90
CA GLY A 88 29.95 -7.09 16.85
C GLY A 88 28.48 -7.53 16.94
N SER A 89 27.79 -7.31 18.08
CA SER A 89 26.39 -7.73 18.25
C SER A 89 25.43 -7.15 17.20
N PHE A 90 25.57 -5.86 16.86
CA PHE A 90 24.71 -5.25 15.84
C PHE A 90 24.97 -5.81 14.43
N LYS A 91 26.24 -6.12 14.11
CA LYS A 91 26.60 -6.74 12.83
C LYS A 91 25.97 -8.12 12.69
N ALA A 92 26.06 -8.94 13.73
CA ALA A 92 25.43 -10.28 13.75
C ALA A 92 23.91 -10.19 13.60
N PHE A 93 23.27 -9.19 14.22
CA PHE A 93 21.84 -8.93 14.06
C PHE A 93 21.47 -8.57 12.60
N CYS A 94 22.22 -7.66 11.97
CA CYS A 94 22.01 -7.33 10.56
C CYS A 94 22.20 -8.55 9.64
N GLU A 95 23.20 -9.39 9.90
CA GLU A 95 23.41 -10.64 9.16
C GLU A 95 22.25 -11.63 9.34
N ALA A 96 21.66 -11.70 10.54
CA ALA A 96 20.50 -12.55 10.83
C ALA A 96 19.20 -12.07 10.15
N ILE A 97 18.99 -10.76 10.02
CA ILE A 97 17.86 -10.20 9.25
C ILE A 97 18.03 -10.45 7.74
N GLY A 98 19.26 -10.64 7.27
CA GLY A 98 19.55 -10.89 5.86
C GLY A 98 19.57 -9.62 5.01
N LYS A 99 19.74 -9.79 3.70
CA LYS A 99 19.74 -8.66 2.75
C LYS A 99 18.30 -8.27 2.40
N ARG A 100 18.04 -6.96 2.38
CA ARG A 100 16.81 -6.38 1.84
C ARG A 100 16.64 -6.85 0.39
N GLN A 101 15.56 -7.56 0.09
CA GLN A 101 15.14 -7.86 -1.30
C GLN A 101 14.40 -6.67 -1.89
#